data_AF-A0A1A9J6B4-F1
#
_entry.id   AF-A0A1A9J6B4-F1
#
_cell.length_a   1.000
_cell.length_b   1.000
_cell.length_c   1.000
_cell.angle_alpha   90.00
_cell.angle_beta   90.00
_cell.angle_gamma   90.00
#
_symmetry.space_group_name_H-M   'P 1'
#
loop_
_entity.id
_entity.type
_entity.pdbx_description
1 polymer ?
#
loop_
_entity_poly.entity_id
_entity_poly.type
_entity_poly.pdbx_seq_one_letter_code
_entity_poly.pdbx_strand_id
1 'polypeptide(L)'
;MTRPAHSSLPAEVQEAFRDGAERFCASVDRALDISAAKFSGAEFSGAEFSGVPGPLVHRDPKTQFLLHRDRAGTADAEGFSSRARSSLAKARTSPYPTPVVVAPTRSKYFKDMFQDPESLRAAGIAE
;
A
#
# COMPACT_ATOMS: atom_id res chain seq x y z
N MET A 1 -8.40 -5.43 9.27
CA MET A 1 -7.43 -5.54 10.38
C MET A 1 -6.50 -4.33 10.30
N THR A 2 -6.36 -3.58 11.38
CA THR A 2 -5.39 -2.48 11.52
C THR A 2 -4.00 -3.03 11.90
N ARG A 3 -2.95 -2.23 11.70
CA ARG A 3 -1.58 -2.62 12.09
C ARG A 3 -1.55 -2.84 13.61
N PRO A 4 -1.08 -4.01 14.10
CA PRO A 4 -1.05 -4.26 15.54
C PRO A 4 -0.13 -3.26 16.23
N ALA A 5 -0.48 -2.89 17.47
CA ALA A 5 0.41 -2.10 18.30
C ALA A 5 1.73 -2.84 18.54
N HIS A 6 2.75 -2.13 19.00
CA HIS A 6 4.08 -2.71 19.18
C HIS A 6 4.02 -4.02 20.00
N SER A 7 4.69 -5.07 19.54
CA SER A 7 4.58 -6.43 20.09
C SER A 7 5.04 -6.56 21.53
N SER A 8 5.79 -5.57 22.03
CA SER A 8 6.21 -5.49 23.44
C SER A 8 5.11 -5.06 24.40
N LEU A 9 3.95 -4.62 23.91
CA LEU A 9 2.82 -4.21 24.74
C LEU A 9 2.02 -5.45 25.19
N PRO A 10 1.35 -5.42 26.36
CA PRO A 10 0.41 -6.47 26.74
C PRO A 10 -0.68 -6.68 25.68
N ALA A 11 -1.15 -7.91 25.51
CA ALA A 11 -2.13 -8.26 24.46
C ALA A 11 -3.40 -7.39 24.53
N GLU A 12 -3.90 -7.13 25.74
CA GLU A 12 -5.06 -6.27 25.98
C GLU A 12 -4.82 -4.82 25.50
N VAL A 13 -3.60 -4.29 25.68
CA VAL A 13 -3.23 -2.96 25.19
C VAL A 13 -3.14 -2.98 23.66
N GLN A 14 -2.56 -4.02 23.07
CA GLN A 14 -2.49 -4.15 21.60
C GLN A 14 -3.90 -4.20 20.98
N GLU A 15 -4.83 -4.90 21.62
CA GLU A 15 -6.24 -4.96 21.26
C GLU A 15 -6.92 -3.60 21.38
N ALA A 16 -6.76 -2.89 22.50
CA ALA A 16 -7.31 -1.56 22.68
C ALA A 16 -6.83 -0.55 21.62
N PHE A 17 -5.54 -0.60 21.25
CA PHE A 17 -4.99 0.22 20.16
C PHE A 17 -5.60 -0.12 18.80
N ARG A 18 -5.76 -1.42 18.51
CA ARG A 18 -6.36 -1.90 17.26
C ARG A 18 -7.80 -1.41 17.13
N ASP A 19 -8.60 -1.59 18.17
CA ASP A 19 -10.00 -1.19 18.22
C ASP A 19 -10.16 0.34 18.14
N GLY A 20 -9.29 1.09 18.84
CA GLY A 20 -9.25 2.54 18.77
C GLY A 20 -8.93 3.05 17.35
N ALA A 21 -7.95 2.43 16.69
CA ALA A 21 -7.59 2.76 15.31
C ALA A 21 -8.74 2.47 14.32
N GLU A 22 -9.45 1.35 14.50
CA GLU A 22 -10.61 1.00 13.68
C GLU A 22 -11.75 2.00 13.86
N ARG A 23 -12.07 2.39 15.11
CA ARG A 23 -13.08 3.42 15.40
C ARG A 23 -12.71 4.78 14.79
N PHE A 24 -11.45 5.20 14.93
CA PHE A 24 -10.98 6.45 14.33
C PHE A 24 -11.12 6.41 12.80
N CYS A 25 -10.64 5.35 12.16
CA CYS A 25 -10.73 5.20 10.71
C CYS A 25 -12.19 5.16 10.21
N ALA A 26 -13.11 4.60 10.99
CA ALA A 26 -14.54 4.60 10.64
C ALA A 26 -15.20 5.97 10.78
N SER A 27 -14.60 6.89 11.53
CA SER A 27 -15.16 8.24 11.80
C SER A 27 -14.73 9.32 10.82
N VAL A 28 -13.77 9.02 9.92
CA VAL A 28 -13.17 10.01 9.02
C VAL A 28 -13.40 9.62 7.56
N ASP A 29 -13.75 10.60 6.73
CA ASP A 29 -13.87 10.39 5.27
C ASP A 29 -12.48 10.27 4.60
N ARG A 30 -11.46 10.87 5.23
CA ARG A 30 -10.08 10.92 4.73
C ARG A 30 -9.11 10.95 5.90
N ALA A 31 -8.13 10.05 5.85
CA ALA A 31 -7.05 9.98 6.85
C ALA A 31 -5.73 10.54 6.32
N LEU A 32 -5.52 10.52 5.00
CA LEU A 32 -4.30 11.01 4.36
C LEU A 32 -4.61 11.55 2.95
N ASP A 33 -3.97 12.65 2.58
CA ASP A 33 -4.01 13.17 1.21
C ASP A 33 -2.59 13.24 0.64
N ILE A 34 -2.36 12.45 -0.39
CA ILE A 34 -1.10 12.42 -1.15
C ILE A 34 -1.32 12.70 -2.64
N SER A 35 -2.52 13.14 -3.03
CA SER A 35 -2.89 13.36 -4.44
C SER A 35 -1.93 14.30 -5.19
N ALA A 36 -1.44 15.35 -4.53
CA ALA A 36 -0.49 16.31 -5.08
C ALA A 36 0.99 15.99 -4.73
N ALA A 37 1.24 14.94 -3.96
CA ALA A 37 2.58 14.63 -3.47
C ALA A 37 3.50 14.15 -4.60
N LYS A 38 4.73 14.66 -4.62
CA LYS A 38 5.75 14.31 -5.61
C LYS A 38 6.88 13.53 -4.96
N PHE A 39 6.97 12.24 -5.26
CA PHE A 39 7.94 11.33 -4.66
C PHE A 39 9.20 11.22 -5.51
N SER A 40 10.37 11.40 -4.89
CA SER A 40 11.69 11.30 -5.56
C SER A 40 12.28 9.90 -5.56
N GLY A 41 11.74 8.96 -4.76
CA GLY A 41 12.16 7.56 -4.71
C GLY A 41 13.66 7.40 -4.43
N ALA A 42 14.07 7.51 -3.17
CA ALA A 42 15.47 7.34 -2.79
C ALA A 42 15.93 5.87 -2.81
N GLU A 43 15.01 4.90 -2.79
CA GLU A 43 15.33 3.48 -2.80
C GLU A 43 14.46 2.74 -3.81
N PHE A 44 15.01 1.68 -4.40
CA PHE A 44 14.48 0.87 -5.50
C PHE A 44 13.07 0.25 -5.29
N SER A 45 12.38 0.61 -4.21
CA SER A 45 11.07 0.12 -3.78
C SER A 45 9.93 1.15 -3.90
N GLY A 46 10.20 2.41 -4.24
CA GLY A 46 9.16 3.46 -4.25
C GLY A 46 8.63 3.78 -2.85
N ALA A 47 7.68 4.72 -2.76
CA ALA A 47 7.00 5.00 -1.49
C ALA A 47 5.79 4.08 -1.34
N GLU A 48 5.61 3.50 -0.15
CA GLU A 48 4.50 2.59 0.15
C GLU A 48 3.81 3.04 1.44
N PHE A 49 2.48 3.10 1.41
CA PHE A 49 1.68 3.48 2.57
C PHE A 49 0.85 2.28 3.00
N SER A 50 1.36 1.58 4.02
CA SER A 50 0.74 0.41 4.66
C SER A 50 0.20 0.70 6.06
N GLY A 51 0.29 1.96 6.51
CA GLY A 51 -0.18 2.39 7.83
C GLY A 51 -1.64 2.88 7.87
N VAL A 52 -2.23 3.16 6.70
CA VAL A 52 -3.56 3.74 6.55
C VAL A 52 -4.40 2.84 5.63
N PRO A 53 -5.69 2.60 5.92
CA PRO A 53 -6.58 1.93 4.97
C PRO A 53 -6.62 2.67 3.63
N GLY A 54 -6.37 1.95 2.53
CA GLY A 54 -6.34 2.51 1.18
C GLY A 54 -7.53 3.42 0.80
N PRO A 55 -8.79 3.07 1.10
CA PRO A 55 -9.94 3.91 0.77
C PRO A 55 -9.94 5.27 1.49
N LEU A 56 -9.23 5.39 2.62
CA LEU A 56 -9.09 6.65 3.36
C LEU A 56 -7.91 7.51 2.87
N VAL A 57 -7.18 7.04 1.86
CA VAL A 57 -6.08 7.78 1.24
C VAL A 57 -6.59 8.44 -0.04
N HIS A 58 -6.68 9.77 -0.03
CA HIS A 58 -6.89 10.53 -1.25
C HIS A 58 -5.59 10.56 -2.06
N ARG A 59 -5.67 10.08 -3.29
CA ARG A 59 -4.50 9.72 -4.10
C ARG A 59 -4.71 10.11 -5.56
N ASP A 60 -3.62 10.27 -6.29
CA ASP A 60 -3.65 10.34 -7.75
C ASP A 60 -3.63 8.91 -8.32
N PRO A 61 -4.76 8.40 -8.85
CA PRO A 61 -4.81 7.03 -9.35
C PRO A 61 -3.83 6.83 -10.51
N LYS A 62 -3.38 7.87 -11.21
CA LYS A 62 -2.43 7.68 -12.31
C LYS A 62 -1.06 7.21 -11.82
N THR A 63 -0.66 7.56 -10.60
CA THR A 63 0.71 7.31 -10.11
C THR A 63 0.76 6.65 -8.74
N GLN A 64 -0.40 6.51 -8.09
CA GLN A 64 -0.56 6.01 -6.72
C GLN A 64 -1.67 4.96 -6.73
N PHE A 65 -1.26 3.71 -6.57
CA PHE A 65 -2.07 2.53 -6.87
C PHE A 65 -2.54 1.88 -5.57
N LEU A 66 -3.76 1.35 -5.55
CA LEU A 66 -4.20 0.46 -4.47
C LEU A 66 -3.94 -0.98 -4.88
N LEU A 67 -3.16 -1.70 -4.08
CA LEU A 67 -2.92 -3.12 -4.29
C LEU A 67 -3.91 -3.93 -3.46
N HIS A 68 -4.65 -4.83 -4.09
CA HIS A 68 -5.61 -5.67 -3.38
C HIS A 68 -4.93 -6.89 -2.77
N ARG A 69 -4.98 -7.04 -1.44
CA ARG A 69 -4.33 -8.13 -0.70
C ARG A 69 -4.88 -9.50 -1.05
N ASP A 70 -6.20 -9.63 -1.21
CA ASP A 70 -6.89 -10.85 -1.63
C ASP A 70 -6.45 -11.29 -3.04
N ARG A 71 -6.38 -10.34 -3.97
CA ARG A 71 -5.91 -10.59 -5.33
C ARG A 71 -4.41 -10.92 -5.35
N ALA A 72 -3.61 -10.21 -4.57
CA ALA A 72 -2.19 -10.52 -4.42
C ALA A 72 -1.96 -11.91 -3.81
N GLY A 73 -2.82 -12.36 -2.89
CA GLY A 73 -2.75 -13.67 -2.25
C GLY A 73 -2.97 -14.86 -3.21
N THR A 74 -3.69 -14.63 -4.30
CA THR A 74 -4.00 -15.67 -5.32
C THR A 74 -3.19 -15.51 -6.61
N ALA A 75 -2.55 -14.36 -6.81
CA ALA A 75 -1.75 -14.08 -8.00
C ALA A 75 -0.50 -14.98 -8.12
N ASP A 76 -0.28 -15.51 -9.32
CA ASP A 76 1.01 -16.08 -9.71
C ASP A 76 2.04 -14.96 -9.84
N ALA A 77 3.17 -15.12 -9.15
CA ALA A 77 4.22 -14.12 -9.08
C ALA A 77 5.27 -14.28 -10.19
N GLU A 78 5.38 -15.45 -10.83
CA GLU A 78 6.49 -15.81 -11.73
C GLU A 78 6.56 -14.93 -12.99
N GLY A 79 5.42 -14.39 -13.43
CA GLY A 79 5.34 -13.47 -14.59
C GLY A 79 5.73 -12.02 -14.30
N PHE A 80 5.96 -11.65 -13.04
CA PHE A 80 6.22 -10.27 -12.64
C PHE A 80 7.69 -9.97 -12.41
N SER A 81 8.06 -8.71 -12.63
CA SER A 81 9.40 -8.20 -12.28
C SER A 81 9.71 -8.42 -10.79
N SER A 82 10.99 -8.40 -10.41
CA SER A 82 11.41 -8.51 -9.00
C SER A 82 10.76 -7.43 -8.11
N ARG A 83 10.60 -6.20 -8.61
CA ARG A 83 9.96 -5.10 -7.87
C ARG A 83 8.46 -5.32 -7.71
N ALA A 84 7.76 -5.70 -8.77
CA ALA A 84 6.33 -6.04 -8.70
C ALA A 84 6.09 -7.22 -7.74
N ARG A 85 6.95 -8.24 -7.76
CA ARG A 85 6.91 -9.35 -6.78
C ARG A 85 7.13 -8.87 -5.34
N SER A 86 8.04 -7.92 -5.12
CA SER A 86 8.23 -7.30 -3.81
C SER A 86 6.98 -6.58 -3.33
N SER A 87 6.33 -5.79 -4.18
CA SER A 87 5.06 -5.13 -3.85
C SER A 87 3.94 -6.14 -3.56
N LEU A 88 3.85 -7.24 -4.31
CA LEU A 88 2.91 -8.34 -4.04
C LEU A 88 3.17 -8.99 -2.68
N ALA A 89 4.43 -9.32 -2.37
CA ALA A 89 4.81 -9.93 -1.10
C ALA A 89 4.42 -9.04 0.09
N LYS A 90 4.59 -7.72 -0.04
CA LYS A 90 4.18 -6.76 0.98
C LYS A 90 2.67 -6.59 1.05
N ALA A 91 1.96 -6.62 -0.07
CA ALA A 91 0.50 -6.59 -0.07
C ALA A 91 -0.08 -7.81 0.66
N ARG A 92 0.51 -9.00 0.47
CA ARG A 92 0.10 -10.26 1.15
C ARG A 92 0.21 -10.17 2.68
N THR A 93 1.23 -9.48 3.18
CA THR A 93 1.49 -9.32 4.63
C THR A 93 0.90 -8.04 5.21
N SER A 94 0.32 -7.18 4.37
CA SER A 94 -0.29 -5.92 4.80
C SER A 94 -1.42 -6.16 5.82
N PRO A 95 -1.50 -5.39 6.91
CA PRO A 95 -2.64 -5.45 7.81
C PRO A 95 -3.94 -5.04 7.08
N TYR A 96 -3.84 -4.06 6.17
CA TYR A 96 -4.98 -3.54 5.42
C TYR A 96 -5.25 -4.32 4.13
N PRO A 97 -6.52 -4.43 3.70
CA PRO A 97 -6.90 -5.09 2.45
C PRO A 97 -6.32 -4.41 1.20
N THR A 98 -6.07 -3.10 1.26
CA THR A 98 -5.63 -2.32 0.10
C THR A 98 -4.53 -1.32 0.49
N PRO A 99 -3.26 -1.74 0.65
CA PRO A 99 -2.14 -0.81 0.79
C PRO A 99 -1.93 0.05 -0.47
N VAL A 100 -1.37 1.24 -0.30
CA VAL A 100 -1.02 2.14 -1.42
C VAL A 100 0.44 1.93 -1.83
N VAL A 101 0.69 1.79 -3.12
CA VAL A 101 2.04 1.79 -3.72
C VAL A 101 2.16 2.98 -4.66
N VAL A 102 3.29 3.69 -4.59
CA VAL A 102 3.50 4.93 -5.36
C VAL A 102 4.65 4.81 -6.35
N ALA A 103 4.36 5.14 -7.60
CA ALA A 103 5.37 5.35 -8.63
C ALA A 103 6.02 6.74 -8.45
N PRO A 104 7.35 6.82 -8.22
CA PRO A 104 8.00 8.07 -7.86
C PRO A 104 8.25 8.97 -9.07
N THR A 105 7.34 9.91 -9.32
CA THR A 105 7.34 10.82 -10.49
C THR A 105 8.57 11.70 -10.64
N ARG A 106 9.33 11.94 -9.56
CA ARG A 106 10.58 12.72 -9.60
C ARG A 106 11.84 11.86 -9.71
N SER A 107 11.72 10.54 -9.75
CA SER A 107 12.85 9.64 -9.94
C SER A 107 13.30 9.64 -11.41
N LYS A 108 14.61 9.56 -11.65
CA LYS A 108 15.17 9.32 -12.99
C LYS A 108 14.76 7.95 -13.58
N TYR A 109 14.36 7.01 -12.71
CA TYR A 109 13.89 5.67 -13.09
C TYR A 109 12.36 5.58 -13.15
N PHE A 110 11.64 6.71 -13.12
CA PHE A 110 10.18 6.73 -13.06
C PHE A 110 9.53 5.82 -14.11
N LYS A 111 9.96 5.90 -15.37
CA LYS A 111 9.39 5.08 -16.45
C LYS A 111 9.46 3.59 -16.14
N ASP A 112 10.61 3.11 -15.70
CA ASP A 112 10.82 1.70 -15.37
C ASP A 112 10.04 1.30 -14.12
N MET A 113 10.04 2.16 -13.10
CA MET A 113 9.30 1.92 -11.85
C MET A 113 7.79 2.02 -12.02
N PHE A 114 7.31 2.72 -13.04
CA PHE A 114 5.90 2.87 -13.36
C PHE A 114 5.33 1.61 -14.02
N GLN A 115 6.15 0.88 -14.78
CA GLN A 115 5.74 -0.38 -15.43
C GLN A 115 5.33 -1.45 -14.41
N ASP A 116 5.95 -1.46 -13.23
CA ASP A 116 5.66 -2.46 -12.21
C ASP A 116 4.22 -2.37 -11.68
N PRO A 117 3.76 -1.25 -11.10
CA PRO A 117 2.37 -1.11 -10.66
C PRO A 117 1.37 -1.12 -11.84
N GLU A 118 1.76 -0.66 -13.03
CA GLU A 118 0.91 -0.82 -14.23
C GLU A 118 0.70 -2.28 -14.61
N SER A 119 1.74 -3.11 -14.55
CA SER A 119 1.61 -4.56 -14.82
C SER A 119 0.68 -5.24 -13.82
N LEU A 120 0.74 -4.83 -12.55
CA LEU A 120 -0.16 -5.31 -11.51
C LEU A 120 -1.61 -4.84 -11.74
N ARG A 121 -1.80 -3.60 -12.22
CA ARG A 121 -3.11 -3.09 -12.64
C ARG A 121 -3.66 -3.87 -13.84
N ALA A 122 -2.83 -4.13 -14.85
CA ALA A 122 -3.23 -4.89 -16.03
C ALA A 122 -3.65 -6.33 -15.69
N ALA A 123 -3.03 -6.92 -14.67
CA ALA A 123 -3.43 -8.22 -14.12
C ALA A 123 -4.65 -8.16 -13.18
N GLY A 124 -5.25 -6.98 -12.99
CA GLY A 124 -6.40 -6.77 -12.10
C GLY A 124 -6.06 -6.80 -10.60
N ILE A 125 -4.77 -6.82 -10.23
CA ILE A 125 -4.32 -6.91 -8.83
C ILE A 125 -4.30 -5.53 -8.18
N ALA A 126 -4.07 -4.47 -8.96
CA ALA A 126 -4.06 -3.10 -8.51
C ALA A 126 -5.11 -2.23 -9.23
N GLU A 127 -5.46 -1.10 -8.62
CA GLU A 127 -6.26 -0.03 -9.23
C GLU A 127 -5.59 1.34 -9.14
#